data_AF-A0A510ULX4-F1
#
_entry.id   AF-A0A510ULX4-F1
#
_cell.length_a   1.000
_cell.length_b   1.000
_cell.length_c   1.000
_cell.angle_alpha   90.00
_cell.angle_beta   90.00
_cell.angle_gamma   90.00
#
_symmetry.space_group_name_H-M   'P 1'
#
loop_
_entity.id
_entity.type
_entity.pdbx_description
1 polymer ?
#
loop_
_entity_poly.entity_id
_entity_poly.type
_entity_poly.pdbx_seq_one_letter_code
_entity_poly.pdbx_strand_id
1 'polypeptide(L)'
;MFDKGFYSLGLQHKWQMTGSERHWLIPLKRNTQNEIIRSLGRNDKLVIFRSNPRARKLFSDLSETMTARLVTRKIKGKDYQVLTSMIDPLRYPLKDIIGLYEHRWEIELGYRE
;
A
#
# COMPACT_ATOMS: atom_id res chain seq x y z
N MET A 1 -4.29 2.26 9.91
CA MET A 1 -4.20 3.05 8.66
C MET A 1 -3.07 4.05 8.85
N PHE A 2 -2.06 4.10 7.97
CA PHE A 2 -0.85 4.91 8.19
C PHE A 2 -0.78 6.10 7.22
N ASP A 3 -0.21 7.23 7.65
CA ASP A 3 0.01 8.41 6.81
C ASP A 3 1.17 8.26 5.83
N LYS A 4 1.19 9.11 4.80
CA LYS A 4 2.20 9.15 3.73
C LYS A 4 3.66 9.22 4.22
N GLY A 5 3.88 9.72 5.44
CA GLY A 5 5.19 9.79 6.09
C GLY A 5 5.72 8.45 6.60
N PHE A 6 4.89 7.42 6.70
CA PHE A 6 5.23 6.11 7.29
C PHE A 6 5.67 5.06 6.26
N TYR A 7 6.17 5.47 5.09
CA TYR A 7 6.74 4.52 4.14
C TYR A 7 8.06 3.94 4.67
N SER A 8 7.98 2.81 5.37
CA SER A 8 9.11 2.02 5.83
C SER A 8 8.76 0.54 5.70
N LEU A 9 9.35 -0.12 4.69
CA LEU A 9 9.15 -1.54 4.41
C LEU A 9 9.36 -2.42 5.66
N GLY A 10 10.31 -2.03 6.52
CA GLY A 10 10.55 -2.72 7.78
C GLY A 10 9.44 -2.55 8.82
N LEU A 11 8.85 -1.35 8.94
CA LEU A 11 7.72 -1.11 9.83
C LEU A 11 6.48 -1.87 9.35
N GLN A 12 6.21 -1.86 8.04
CA GLN A 12 5.06 -2.52 7.44
C GLN A 12 5.16 -4.05 7.55
N HIS A 13 6.34 -4.60 7.30
CA HIS A 13 6.62 -6.02 7.50
C HIS A 13 6.46 -6.42 8.97
N LYS A 14 7.07 -5.68 9.90
CA LYS A 14 6.96 -5.97 11.34
C LYS A 14 5.51 -5.86 11.83
N TRP A 15 4.76 -4.86 11.38
CA TRP A 15 3.34 -4.68 11.74
C TRP A 15 2.46 -5.84 11.27
N GLN A 16 2.71 -6.32 10.05
CA GLN A 16 2.02 -7.49 9.50
C GLN A 16 2.37 -8.78 10.26
N MET A 17 3.62 -8.92 10.73
CA MET A 17 4.11 -10.14 11.38
C MET A 17 3.80 -10.23 12.88
N THR A 18 3.50 -9.11 13.56
CA THR A 18 3.32 -9.07 15.04
C THR A 18 1.87 -9.30 15.51
N GLY A 19 0.98 -9.82 14.68
CA GLY A 19 -0.38 -10.20 15.11
C GLY A 19 -1.24 -10.79 13.98
N SER A 20 -2.43 -11.26 14.32
CA SER A 20 -3.41 -11.77 13.34
C SER A 20 -4.15 -10.63 12.64
N GLU A 21 -4.35 -10.74 11.32
CA GLU A 21 -5.15 -9.81 10.49
C GLU A 21 -4.74 -8.32 10.59
N ARG A 22 -3.45 -8.06 10.82
CA ARG A 22 -2.90 -6.71 10.83
C ARG A 22 -2.56 -6.24 9.43
N HIS A 23 -3.48 -5.47 8.85
CA HIS A 23 -3.30 -4.87 7.54
C HIS A 23 -2.85 -3.41 7.63
N TRP A 24 -2.05 -3.00 6.66
CA TRP A 24 -1.70 -1.61 6.45
C TRP A 24 -2.24 -1.15 5.11
N LEU A 25 -2.58 0.13 5.04
CA LEU A 25 -3.09 0.81 3.85
C LEU A 25 -2.49 2.21 3.88
N ILE A 26 -1.74 2.55 2.84
CA ILE A 26 -0.96 3.79 2.76
C ILE A 26 -1.05 4.43 1.38
N PRO A 27 -1.07 5.77 1.29
CA PRO A 27 -0.96 6.43 0.00
C PRO A 27 0.41 6.18 -0.62
N LEU A 28 0.42 5.94 -1.94
CA LEU A 28 1.65 5.70 -2.68
C LEU A 28 2.52 6.97 -2.65
N LYS A 29 3.77 6.82 -2.21
CA LYS A 29 4.76 7.91 -2.28
C LYS A 29 5.19 8.11 -3.74
N ARG A 30 5.40 9.36 -4.15
CA ARG A 30 5.96 9.67 -5.47
C ARG A 30 7.31 8.95 -5.65
N ASN A 31 7.56 8.45 -6.84
CA ASN A 31 8.78 7.72 -7.22
C ASN A 31 9.02 6.41 -6.43
N THR A 32 7.96 5.80 -5.87
CA THR A 32 8.08 4.46 -5.28
C THR A 32 8.32 3.45 -6.39
N GLN A 33 9.52 2.85 -6.41
CA GLN A 33 9.83 1.78 -7.33
C GLN A 33 9.06 0.51 -6.95
N ASN A 34 8.30 0.00 -7.91
CA ASN A 34 7.57 -1.25 -7.79
C ASN A 34 7.42 -1.88 -9.18
N GLU A 35 7.26 -3.20 -9.21
CA GLU A 35 7.03 -3.95 -10.43
C GLU A 35 5.65 -4.61 -10.35
N ILE A 36 4.85 -4.49 -11.41
CA ILE A 36 3.56 -5.16 -11.49
C ILE A 36 3.81 -6.64 -11.77
N ILE A 37 3.42 -7.50 -10.84
CA ILE A 37 3.55 -8.96 -10.98
C ILE A 37 2.24 -9.60 -11.47
N ARG A 38 1.09 -8.97 -11.20
CA ARG A 38 -0.21 -9.43 -11.69
C ARG A 38 -1.21 -8.29 -11.79
N SER A 39 -2.00 -8.29 -12.86
CA SER A 39 -3.17 -7.43 -12.98
C SER A 39 -4.40 -8.14 -12.44
N LEU A 40 -5.09 -7.55 -11.45
CA LEU A 40 -6.38 -8.03 -10.93
C LEU A 40 -7.57 -7.29 -11.57
N GLY A 41 -7.31 -6.10 -12.12
CA GLY A 41 -8.26 -5.29 -12.87
C GLY A 41 -7.62 -4.01 -13.40
N ARG A 42 -8.41 -3.12 -13.99
CA ARG A 42 -7.90 -1.82 -14.51
C ARG A 42 -7.19 -1.01 -13.43
N ASN A 43 -7.79 -0.97 -12.26
CA ASN A 43 -7.44 -0.12 -11.13
C ASN A 43 -6.84 -0.90 -9.95
N ASP A 44 -6.45 -2.15 -10.20
CA ASP A 44 -6.13 -3.10 -9.14
C ASP A 44 -5.03 -4.05 -9.61
N LYS A 45 -3.87 -3.98 -8.96
CA LYS A 45 -2.65 -4.69 -9.35
C LYS A 45 -2.00 -5.31 -8.11
N LEU A 46 -1.41 -6.49 -8.26
CA LEU A 46 -0.38 -6.95 -7.34
C LEU A 46 0.97 -6.46 -7.83
N VAL A 47 1.74 -5.90 -6.90
CA VAL A 47 3.04 -5.32 -7.15
C VAL A 47 4.06 -5.88 -6.15
N ILE A 48 5.32 -5.90 -6.57
CA ILE A 48 6.44 -6.28 -5.72
C ILE A 48 7.36 -5.07 -5.51
N PHE A 49 7.84 -4.92 -4.28
CA PHE A 49 8.85 -3.94 -3.89
C PHE A 49 10.14 -4.67 -3.61
N ARG A 50 11.27 -4.07 -4.00
CA ARG A 50 12.58 -4.48 -3.51
C ARG A 50 12.91 -3.67 -2.26
N SER A 51 13.22 -4.37 -1.17
CA SER A 51 13.79 -3.72 0.01
C SER A 51 15.22 -3.29 -0.27
N ASN A 52 15.73 -2.33 0.50
CA ASN A 52 17.11 -1.89 0.38
C ASN A 52 17.99 -2.50 1.49
N PRO A 53 19.31 -2.68 1.27
CA PRO A 53 20.21 -3.27 2.26
C PRO A 53 20.21 -2.55 3.61
N ARG A 54 20.04 -1.21 3.62
CA ARG A 54 20.00 -0.43 4.87
C ARG A 54 18.78 -0.79 5.72
N ALA A 55 17.61 -0.95 5.09
CA ALA A 55 16.38 -1.36 5.76
C ALA A 55 16.51 -2.80 6.30
N ARG A 56 17.10 -3.72 5.53
CA ARG A 56 17.35 -5.09 6.00
C ARG A 56 18.35 -5.16 7.16
N LYS A 57 19.31 -4.23 7.23
CA LYS A 57 20.21 -4.10 8.40
C LYS A 57 19.47 -3.66 9.66
N LEU A 58 18.45 -2.81 9.53
CA LEU A 58 17.62 -2.35 10.66
C LEU A 58 16.53 -3.36 11.04
N PHE A 59 16.11 -4.19 10.09
CA PHE A 59 15.05 -5.18 10.24
C PHE A 59 15.54 -6.49 9.64
N SER A 60 16.21 -7.32 10.46
CA SER A 60 16.85 -8.58 10.03
C SER A 60 15.90 -9.54 9.32
N ASP A 61 14.61 -9.49 9.68
CA ASP A 61 13.59 -10.39 9.16
C ASP A 61 12.93 -9.82 7.88
N LEU A 62 13.36 -8.66 7.40
CA LEU A 62 12.81 -8.05 6.20
C LEU A 62 13.34 -8.76 4.95
N SER A 63 12.44 -9.46 4.26
CA SER A 63 12.71 -10.09 2.97
C SER A 63 13.29 -9.11 1.94
N GLU A 64 14.06 -9.63 0.99
CA GLU A 64 14.59 -8.85 -0.14
C GLU A 64 13.47 -8.22 -0.97
N THR A 65 12.34 -8.92 -1.06
CA THR A 65 11.14 -8.44 -1.73
C THR A 65 9.92 -8.51 -0.84
N MET A 66 8.95 -7.63 -1.10
CA MET A 66 7.65 -7.63 -0.44
C MET A 66 6.55 -7.48 -1.48
N THR A 67 5.52 -8.30 -1.41
CA THR A 67 4.34 -8.18 -2.28
C THR A 67 3.30 -7.31 -1.60
N ALA A 68 2.67 -6.41 -2.36
CA ALA A 68 1.49 -5.68 -1.91
C ALA A 68 0.49 -5.50 -3.06
N ARG A 69 -0.68 -4.99 -2.73
CA ARG A 69 -1.70 -4.63 -3.72
C ARG A 69 -1.71 -3.12 -3.91
N LEU A 70 -1.68 -2.70 -5.17
CA LEU A 70 -1.78 -1.32 -5.62
C LEU A 70 -3.19 -1.08 -6.16
N VAL A 71 -3.90 -0.17 -5.49
CA VAL A 71 -5.24 0.25 -5.87
C VAL A 71 -5.19 1.70 -6.36
N THR A 72 -5.79 1.94 -7.52
CA THR A 72 -5.89 3.27 -8.12
C THR A 72 -7.35 3.72 -8.14
N ARG A 73 -7.61 4.95 -7.70
CA ARG A 73 -8.90 5.61 -7.84
C ARG A 73 -8.73 6.90 -8.65
N LYS A 74 -9.72 7.21 -9.48
CA LYS A 74 -9.80 8.49 -10.18
C LYS A 74 -10.80 9.40 -9.47
N ILE A 75 -10.37 10.58 -9.06
CA ILE A 75 -11.22 11.60 -8.40
C ILE A 75 -11.00 12.92 -9.13
N LYS A 76 -12.07 13.54 -9.63
CA LYS A 76 -12.01 14.81 -10.39
C LYS A 76 -10.92 14.78 -11.50
N GLY A 77 -10.82 13.66 -12.21
CA GLY A 77 -9.84 13.46 -13.30
C GLY A 77 -8.40 13.13 -12.87
N LYS A 78 -8.07 13.22 -11.57
CA LYS A 78 -6.74 12.89 -11.04
C LYS A 78 -6.68 11.46 -10.51
N ASP A 79 -5.55 10.80 -10.75
CA ASP A 79 -5.30 9.46 -10.23
C ASP A 79 -4.70 9.52 -8.83
N TYR A 80 -5.20 8.63 -7.99
CA TYR A 80 -4.94 8.56 -6.58
C TYR A 80 -4.66 7.11 -6.22
N GLN A 81 -3.47 6.83 -5.69
CA GLN A 81 -2.96 5.47 -5.55
C GLN A 81 -2.66 5.14 -4.10
N VAL A 82 -3.03 3.94 -3.68
CA VAL A 82 -2.75 3.38 -2.35
C VAL A 82 -2.15 1.99 -2.46
N LEU A 83 -1.31 1.67 -1.49
CA LEU A 83 -0.71 0.36 -1.30
C LEU A 83 -1.30 -0.31 -0.06
N THR A 84 -1.49 -1.62 -0.13
CA THR A 84 -1.99 -2.41 1.00
C THR A 84 -1.42 -3.83 1.05
N SER A 85 -1.27 -4.38 2.26
CA SER A 85 -0.97 -5.80 2.47
C SER A 85 -2.16 -6.74 2.23
N MET A 86 -3.36 -6.20 1.96
CA MET A 86 -4.56 -6.97 1.61
C MET A 86 -4.48 -7.51 0.16
N ILE A 87 -3.64 -8.53 -0.04
CA ILE A 87 -3.29 -9.06 -1.37
C ILE A 87 -4.25 -10.13 -1.92
N ASP A 88 -5.13 -10.70 -1.08
CA ASP A 88 -6.13 -11.68 -1.50
C ASP A 88 -7.40 -10.96 -2.01
N PRO A 89 -7.70 -10.96 -3.32
CA PRO A 89 -8.85 -10.25 -3.86
C PRO A 89 -10.20 -10.90 -3.54
N LEU A 90 -10.23 -12.19 -3.20
CA LEU A 90 -11.45 -12.88 -2.81
C LEU A 90 -11.82 -12.54 -1.36
N ARG A 91 -10.80 -12.49 -0.48
CA ARG A 91 -10.99 -12.11 0.92
C ARG A 91 -11.17 -10.61 1.12
N TYR A 92 -10.50 -9.80 0.30
CA TYR A 92 -10.55 -8.34 0.38
C TYR A 92 -10.98 -7.75 -0.97
N PRO A 93 -12.29 -7.63 -1.22
CA PRO A 93 -12.80 -7.02 -2.44
C PRO A 93 -12.31 -5.59 -2.63
N LEU A 94 -12.06 -5.20 -3.89
CA LEU A 94 -11.57 -3.86 -4.24
C LEU A 94 -12.46 -2.74 -3.69
N LYS A 95 -13.78 -2.92 -3.76
CA LYS A 95 -14.77 -1.95 -3.26
C LYS A 95 -14.58 -1.63 -1.78
N ASP A 96 -14.23 -2.63 -0.98
CA ASP A 96 -14.11 -2.48 0.47
C ASP A 96 -12.78 -1.77 0.79
N ILE A 97 -11.71 -2.08 0.06
CA ILE A 97 -10.44 -1.35 0.16
C ILE A 97 -10.61 0.13 -0.20
N ILE A 98 -11.38 0.43 -1.25
CA ILE A 98 -11.68 1.80 -1.65
C ILE A 98 -12.48 2.50 -0.55
N GLY A 99 -13.54 1.87 -0.03
CA GLY A 99 -14.38 2.43 1.04
C GLY A 99 -13.59 2.73 2.31
N LEU A 100 -12.66 1.86 2.70
CA LEU A 100 -11.77 2.08 3.85
C LEU A 100 -10.88 3.33 3.70
N TYR A 101 -10.61 3.77 2.47
CA TYR A 101 -9.74 4.92 2.19
C TYR A 101 -10.52 6.20 1.84
N GLU A 102 -11.84 6.14 1.67
CA GLU A 102 -12.67 7.30 1.26
C GLU A 102 -12.53 8.48 2.21
N HIS A 103 -12.76 8.24 3.50
CA HIS A 103 -12.74 9.29 4.52
C HIS A 103 -11.37 9.97 4.68
N ARG A 104 -10.25 9.26 4.44
CA ARG A 104 -8.93 9.89 4.47
C ARG A 104 -8.58 10.64 3.21
N TRP A 105 -9.15 10.26 2.06
CA TRP A 105 -8.93 11.02 0.84
C TRP A 105 -9.55 12.41 0.92
N GLU A 106 -10.72 12.54 1.51
CA GLU A 106 -11.40 13.83 1.71
C GLU A 106 -10.56 14.80 2.54
N ILE A 107 -9.91 14.29 3.59
CA ILE A 107 -9.01 15.09 4.45
C ILE A 107 -7.73 15.46 3.69
N GLU A 108 -7.06 14.53 3.01
CA GLU A 108 -5.85 14.83 2.22
C GLU A 108 -6.11 15.73 1.00
N LEU A 109 -7.35 15.77 0.50
CA LEU A 109 -7.80 16.67 -0.55
C LEU A 109 -8.07 18.09 -0.02
N GLY A 110 -8.70 18.21 1.15
CA GLY A 110 -9.01 19.51 1.77
C GLY A 110 -7.79 20.32 2.22
N TYR A 111 -6.66 19.66 2.53
CA TYR A 111 -5.40 20.34 2.86
C TYR A 111 -4.57 20.78 1.63
N ARG A 112 -5.08 20.58 0.40
CA ARG A 112 -4.38 20.93 -0.86
C ARG A 112 -5.06 22.06 -1.64
N GLU A 113 -6.07 22.71 -1.06
CA GLU A 113 -6.54 24.05 -1.48
C GLU A 113 -5.86 25.11 -0.61
#